data_AF-A0A4Z0QUC0-F1
#
_entry.id   AF-A0A4Z0QUC0-F1
#
_cell.length_a   1.000
_cell.length_b   1.000
_cell.length_c   1.000
_cell.angle_alpha   90.00
_cell.angle_beta   90.00
_cell.angle_gamma   90.00
#
_symmetry.space_group_name_H-M   'P 1'
#
loop_
_entity.id
_entity.type
_entity.pdbx_description
1 polymer ?
#
loop_
_entity_poly.entity_id
_entity_poly.type
_entity_poly.pdbx_seq_one_letter_code
_entity_poly.pdbx_strand_id
1 'polypeptide(L)' 'MCFKSSIQPAIKVRGRNCLHIIYGIDYLQPENLIRLKQGNVSRKQRHALIEFALGIEGGVLATLSLEAEPVAPRL' A
#
# COMPACT_ATOMS: atom_id res chain seq x y z
N MET A 1 4.30 18.21 -6.78
CA MET A 1 5.59 17.62 -6.32
C MET A 1 5.85 16.32 -7.06
N CYS A 2 7.07 16.11 -7.55
CA CYS A 2 7.48 14.89 -8.23
C CYS A 2 8.38 14.07 -7.29
N PHE A 3 7.82 13.10 -6.57
CA PHE A 3 8.51 12.27 -5.56
C PHE A 3 9.44 11.20 -6.19
N LYS A 4 10.25 11.59 -7.19
CA LYS A 4 11.03 10.66 -8.01
C LYS A 4 12.26 10.05 -7.32
N SER A 5 12.60 10.55 -6.13
CA SER A 5 13.74 10.12 -5.31
C SER A 5 13.43 10.12 -3.80
N SER A 6 12.17 9.86 -3.42
CA SER A 6 11.76 9.75 -2.02
C SER A 6 11.77 8.29 -1.58
N ILE A 7 12.38 8.00 -0.43
CA ILE A 7 12.41 6.64 0.14
C ILE A 7 11.14 6.39 0.96
N GLN A 8 10.53 5.21 0.82
CA GLN A 8 9.39 4.86 1.66
C GLN A 8 9.82 4.78 3.14
N PRO A 9 9.08 5.39 4.09
CA PRO A 9 9.44 5.38 5.51
C PRO A 9 9.36 3.97 6.12
N ALA A 10 8.50 3.11 5.57
CA ALA A 10 8.41 1.70 5.90
C ALA A 10 7.93 0.87 4.70
N ILE A 11 8.28 -0.42 4.66
CA ILE A 11 7.81 -1.39 3.68
C ILE A 11 7.28 -2.62 4.43
N LYS A 12 6.02 -3.00 4.18
CA LYS A 12 5.38 -4.14 4.84
C LYS A 12 5.56 -5.42 4.03
N VAL A 13 6.39 -6.33 4.52
CA VAL A 13 6.50 -7.70 3.99
C VAL A 13 5.54 -8.61 4.75
N ARG A 14 4.67 -9.35 4.04
CA ARG A 14 3.70 -10.27 4.65
C ARG A 14 4.11 -11.73 4.42
N GLY A 15 4.08 -12.55 5.46
CA GLY A 15 4.37 -13.99 5.36
C GLY A 15 3.27 -14.78 4.64
N ARG A 16 3.61 -15.97 4.15
CA ARG A 16 2.73 -16.89 3.40
C ARG A 16 1.36 -17.12 4.04
N ASN A 17 1.32 -17.36 5.35
CA ASN A 17 0.08 -17.59 6.09
C ASN A 17 -0.80 -16.33 6.19
N CYS A 18 -0.18 -15.14 6.28
CA CYS A 18 -0.91 -13.87 6.23
C CYS A 18 -1.48 -13.61 4.81
N LEU A 19 -0.74 -13.98 3.76
CA LEU A 19 -1.21 -13.86 2.38
C LEU A 19 -2.38 -14.81 2.07
N HIS A 20 -2.40 -16.04 2.59
CA HIS A 20 -3.57 -16.93 2.50
C HIS A 20 -4.84 -16.27 3.06
N ILE A 21 -4.76 -15.55 4.18
CA ILE A 21 -5.91 -14.87 4.81
C ILE A 21 -6.43 -13.72 3.92
N ILE A 22 -5.55 -13.03 3.19
CA ILE A 22 -5.90 -11.84 2.38
C ILE A 22 -6.39 -12.22 0.98
N TYR A 23 -5.83 -13.28 0.40
CA TYR A 23 -5.99 -13.63 -1.01
C TYR A 23 -6.69 -14.98 -1.26
N GLY A 24 -6.97 -15.76 -0.22
CA GLY A 24 -7.58 -17.08 -0.33
C GLY A 24 -6.56 -18.22 -0.28
N ILE A 25 -7.06 -19.45 -0.20
CA ILE A 25 -6.23 -20.67 -0.14
C ILE A 25 -5.52 -20.96 -1.47
N ASP A 26 -6.16 -20.57 -2.57
CA ASP A 26 -5.77 -20.73 -3.97
C ASP A 26 -4.88 -19.59 -4.51
N TYR A 27 -4.41 -18.67 -3.65
CA TYR A 27 -3.57 -17.54 -4.11
C TYR A 27 -2.25 -17.96 -4.77
N LEU A 28 -1.80 -19.19 -4.51
CA LEU A 28 -0.58 -19.80 -5.03
C LEU A 28 -0.71 -20.35 -6.45
N GLN A 29 -1.93 -20.43 -7.00
CA GLN A 29 -2.12 -20.85 -8.40
C GLN A 29 -1.42 -19.86 -9.35
N PRO A 30 -0.76 -20.33 -10.44
CA PRO A 30 0.09 -19.49 -11.26
C PRO A 30 -0.66 -18.30 -11.89
N GLU A 31 -1.93 -18.47 -12.24
CA GLU A 31 -2.82 -17.42 -12.77
C GLU A 31 -3.05 -16.31 -11.73
N ASN A 32 -3.28 -16.72 -10.47
CA ASN A 32 -3.42 -15.79 -9.34
C ASN A 32 -2.11 -15.05 -9.09
N LEU A 33 -0.95 -15.73 -9.10
CA LEU A 33 0.36 -15.10 -8.90
C LEU A 33 0.70 -14.07 -9.99
N ILE A 34 0.39 -14.37 -11.26
CA ILE A 34 0.57 -13.43 -12.39
C ILE A 34 -0.25 -12.15 -12.15
N ARG A 35 -1.53 -12.30 -11.81
CA ARG A 35 -2.43 -11.17 -11.50
C ARG A 35 -1.96 -10.37 -10.28
N LEU A 36 -1.49 -11.03 -9.23
CA LEU A 36 -0.98 -10.35 -8.02
C LEU A 36 0.29 -9.55 -8.30
N LYS A 37 1.19 -10.05 -9.17
CA LYS A 37 2.39 -9.34 -9.60
C LYS A 37 2.11 -8.07 -10.42
N GLN A 38 0.94 -8.01 -11.08
CA GLN A 38 0.46 -6.81 -11.79
C GLN A 38 -0.20 -5.76 -10.86
N GLY A 39 -0.33 -6.04 -9.56
CA GLY A 39 -0.92 -5.12 -8.59
C GLY A 39 -0.11 -3.82 -8.44
N ASN A 40 -0.74 -2.68 -8.74
CA ASN A 40 -0.06 -1.39 -8.71
C ASN A 40 0.03 -0.81 -7.27
N VAL A 41 1.25 -0.80 -6.71
CA VAL A 41 1.55 -0.25 -5.37
C VAL A 41 1.79 1.26 -5.34
N SER A 42 1.96 1.92 -6.49
CA SER A 42 2.45 3.32 -6.56
C SER A 42 1.53 4.34 -5.89
N ARG A 43 0.20 4.16 -5.96
CA ARG A 43 -0.75 5.00 -5.21
C ARG A 43 -0.53 4.85 -3.71
N LYS A 44 -0.45 3.62 -3.19
CA LYS A 44 -0.25 3.36 -1.76
C LYS A 44 1.11 3.85 -1.26
N GLN A 45 2.16 3.74 -2.08
CA GLN A 45 3.47 4.31 -1.79
C GLN A 45 3.40 5.84 -1.64
N ARG A 46 2.75 6.53 -2.59
CA ARG A 46 2.56 7.98 -2.56
C ARG A 46 1.72 8.45 -1.37
N HIS A 47 0.65 7.73 -1.04
CA HIS A 47 -0.18 8.02 0.14
C HIS A 47 0.65 7.94 1.42
N ALA A 48 1.37 6.83 1.63
CA ALA A 48 2.24 6.65 2.80
C ALA A 48 3.33 7.72 2.94
N LEU A 49 3.83 8.29 1.85
CA LEU A 49 4.77 9.43 1.89
C LEU A 49 4.09 10.73 2.35
N ILE A 50 2.88 10.99 1.86
CA ILE A 50 2.13 12.20 2.19
C ILE A 50 1.60 12.12 3.63
N GLU A 51 1.00 10.98 4.02
CA GLU A 51 0.55 10.70 5.38
C GLU A 51 1.69 10.83 6.40
N PHE A 52 2.88 10.33 6.08
CA PHE A 52 4.07 10.46 6.94
C PHE A 52 4.53 11.91 7.10
N ALA A 53 4.57 12.69 6.01
CA ALA A 53 4.91 14.11 6.08
C ALA A 53 3.87 14.91 6.89
N LEU A 54 2.58 14.72 6.60
CA LEU A 54 1.48 15.36 7.33
C LEU A 54 1.44 14.96 8.81
N GLY A 55 1.80 13.70 9.13
CA GLY A 55 1.90 13.21 10.50
C GLY A 55 3.01 13.89 11.31
N ILE A 56 4.16 14.18 10.68
CA ILE A 56 5.24 14.97 11.30
C ILE A 56 4.81 16.43 11.49
N GLU A 57 4.06 17.00 10.54
CA GLU A 57 3.55 18.37 10.61
C GLU A 57 2.31 18.53 11.53
N GLY A 58 1.77 17.44 12.08
CA GLY A 58 0.60 17.45 12.98
C GLY A 58 -0.76 17.58 12.27
N GLY A 59 -0.80 17.45 10.94
CA GLY A 59 -1.97 17.68 10.08
C GLY A 59 -3.02 16.56 10.08
N VAL A 60 -3.52 16.14 11.25
CA VAL A 60 -4.45 14.99 11.42
C VAL A 60 -5.65 15.01 10.47
N LEU A 61 -6.29 16.17 10.27
CA LEU A 61 -7.46 16.30 9.39
C LEU A 61 -7.14 16.05 7.90
N ALA A 62 -5.93 16.40 7.46
CA ALA A 62 -5.47 16.15 6.11
C ALA A 62 -5.17 14.65 5.90
N THR A 63 -4.58 13.98 6.89
CA THR A 63 -4.35 12.52 6.87
C THR A 63 -5.67 11.76 6.75
N LEU A 64 -6.70 12.12 7.53
CA LEU A 64 -8.03 11.52 7.44
C LEU A 64 -8.70 11.69 6.07
N SER A 65 -8.36 12.77 5.35
CA SER A 65 -8.88 13.05 4.00
C SER A 65 -8.21 12.16 2.93
N LEU A 66 -6.95 11.75 3.15
CA LEU A 66 -6.23 10.80 2.28
C LEU A 66 -6.69 9.35 2.46
N GLU A 67 -7.06 8.95 3.67
CA GLU A 67 -7.65 7.62 3.95
C GLU A 67 -9.01 7.41 3.24
N ALA A 68 -9.71 8.49 2.89
CA ALA A 68 -10.95 8.43 2.10
C ALA A 68 -10.73 8.19 0.59
N GLU A 69 -9.50 8.34 0.08
CA GLU A 69 -9.21 8.10 -1.33
C GLU A 69 -9.10 6.59 -1.66
N PRO A 70 -9.69 6.11 -2.77
CA PRO A 70 -9.77 4.68 -3.06
C PRO A 70 -8.42 4.06 -3.45
N VAL A 71 -7.75 3.45 -2.47
CA VAL A 71 -6.57 2.58 -2.66
C VAL A 71 -6.99 1.11 -2.75
N ALA A 72 -6.18 0.27 -3.41
CA ALA A 72 -6.43 -1.18 -3.46
C ALA A 72 -6.42 -1.76 -2.03
N PRO A 73 -7.51 -2.40 -1.55
CA PRO A 73 -7.66 -2.73 -0.12
C PRO A 73 -6.79 -3.92 0.34
N ARG A 74 -6.18 -4.68 -0.58
CA ARG A 74 -5.42 -5.91 -0.26
C ARG A 74 -3.92 -5.69 0.04
N LEU A 75 -3.42 -4.45 0.02
CA LEU A 75 -1.99 -4.06 0.14
C LEU A 75 -1.54 -3.32 1.53
#